data_AF-A0A4U9HN95-F1
#
_entry.id   AF-A0A4U9HN95-F1
#
_cell.length_a   1.000
_cell.length_b   1.000
_cell.length_c   1.000
_cell.angle_alpha   90.00
_cell.angle_beta   90.00
_cell.angle_gamma   90.00
#
_symmetry.space_group_name_H-M   'P 1'
#
loop_
_entity.id
_entity.type
_entity.pdbx_description
1 polymer ?
#
loop_
_entity_poly.entity_id
_entity_poly.type
_entity_poly.pdbx_seq_one_letter_code
_entity_poly.pdbx_strand_id
1 'polypeptide(L)'
;MPDPNDAGYREAGFDGLRIFNLVDEQERAWHAGVSQWGARNSLNDTSIGIEIVNLASGDGEDITFPPFDPQQIEAVIQLTRNILQRYPDISPVNVVAHSDIAPGRKSDPGPQFPWHQLYLAGVGAWYDEETRQRYQQRCCCQLPDRQQLLALFAKYGYDISAAGDDEGYRQLVRAFQLHFRPQKYDGVMDAETAAILQALVEKYVA
;
A
#
# COMPACT_ATOMS: atom_id res chain seq x y z
N MET A 1 16.62 -0.48 -0.98
CA MET A 1 17.00 -1.66 -1.78
C MET A 1 17.25 -1.21 -3.21
N PRO A 2 18.47 -1.39 -3.74
CA PRO A 2 18.84 -0.93 -5.07
C PRO A 2 18.18 -1.76 -6.18
N ASP A 3 18.21 -1.27 -7.42
CA ASP A 3 17.94 -2.08 -8.61
C ASP A 3 19.22 -2.85 -8.99
N PRO A 4 19.22 -4.19 -9.01
CA PRO A 4 20.40 -4.98 -9.35
C PRO A 4 20.87 -4.83 -10.80
N ASN A 5 20.06 -4.21 -11.66
CA ASN A 5 20.38 -3.91 -13.05
C ASN A 5 20.85 -2.47 -13.26
N ASP A 6 20.82 -1.62 -12.24
CA ASP A 6 21.35 -0.26 -12.32
C ASP A 6 22.87 -0.28 -12.58
N ALA A 7 23.31 0.53 -13.54
CA ALA A 7 24.71 0.59 -13.92
C ALA A 7 25.57 1.16 -12.78
N GLY A 8 25.10 2.20 -12.09
CA GLY A 8 25.81 2.80 -10.96
C GLY A 8 25.98 1.82 -9.80
N TYR A 9 24.97 1.00 -9.52
CA TYR A 9 25.05 -0.08 -8.53
C TYR A 9 26.12 -1.11 -8.87
N ARG A 10 26.22 -1.53 -10.14
CA ARG A 10 27.25 -2.48 -10.59
C ARG A 10 28.64 -1.86 -10.63
N GLU A 11 28.76 -0.62 -11.08
CA GLU A 11 30.03 0.14 -11.09
C GLU A 11 30.57 0.38 -9.68
N ALA A 12 29.69 0.48 -8.67
CA ALA A 12 30.08 0.51 -7.26
C ALA A 12 30.60 -0.84 -6.71
N GLY A 13 30.67 -1.88 -7.55
CA GLY A 13 31.27 -3.17 -7.22
C GLY A 13 30.33 -4.20 -6.60
N PHE A 14 29.02 -3.97 -6.65
CA PHE A 14 28.04 -4.94 -6.16
C PHE A 14 27.70 -5.98 -7.23
N ASP A 15 27.96 -7.24 -6.92
CA ASP A 15 27.78 -8.41 -7.80
C ASP A 15 26.42 -9.12 -7.64
N GLY A 16 25.65 -8.72 -6.64
CA GLY A 16 24.31 -9.23 -6.38
C GLY A 16 23.50 -8.24 -5.56
N LEU A 17 22.21 -8.52 -5.41
CA LEU A 17 21.32 -7.67 -4.62
C LEU A 17 21.79 -7.60 -3.16
N ARG A 18 21.76 -6.39 -2.60
CA ARG A 18 22.04 -6.12 -1.18
C ARG A 18 20.90 -5.30 -0.57
N ILE A 19 20.63 -5.58 0.69
CA ILE A 19 19.74 -4.76 1.52
C ILE A 19 20.64 -3.88 2.38
N PHE A 20 20.46 -2.57 2.28
CA PHE A 20 21.17 -1.60 3.11
C PHE A 20 20.25 -1.14 4.24
N ASN A 21 20.73 -1.29 5.47
CA ASN A 21 20.12 -0.62 6.62
C ASN A 21 20.80 0.74 6.80
N LEU A 22 20.01 1.81 6.75
CA LEU A 22 20.52 3.19 6.87
C LEU A 22 20.23 3.81 8.25
N VAL A 23 19.19 3.32 8.94
CA VAL A 23 18.74 3.77 10.25
C VAL A 23 18.37 2.52 11.04
N ASP A 24 18.78 2.45 12.31
CA ASP A 24 18.40 1.36 13.21
C ASP A 24 16.87 1.36 13.39
N GLU A 25 16.25 0.19 13.50
CA GLU A 25 14.80 0.09 13.65
C GLU A 25 14.29 0.60 15.02
N GLN A 26 15.19 0.79 15.99
CA GLN A 26 14.92 1.47 17.25
C GLN A 26 15.02 3.00 17.15
N GLU A 27 15.47 3.52 16.00
CA GLU A 27 15.58 4.94 15.71
C GLU A 27 14.50 5.41 14.73
N ARG A 28 14.28 6.73 14.72
CA ARG A 28 13.26 7.36 13.88
C ARG A 28 13.83 7.76 12.52
N ALA A 29 13.54 6.96 11.50
CA ALA A 29 13.77 7.35 10.10
C ALA A 29 12.74 8.41 9.63
N TRP A 30 13.11 9.22 8.63
CA TRP A 30 12.23 10.24 8.06
C TRP A 30 11.75 9.80 6.67
N HIS A 31 10.66 9.04 6.61
CA HIS A 31 10.17 8.44 5.36
C HIS A 31 8.68 8.73 5.10
N ALA A 32 7.82 8.62 6.12
CA ALA A 32 6.37 8.78 6.00
C ALA A 32 5.94 10.26 5.88
N GLY A 33 6.62 11.17 6.58
CA GLY A 33 6.21 12.59 6.64
C GLY A 33 4.83 12.79 7.27
N VAL A 34 4.06 13.78 6.78
CA VAL A 34 2.64 13.97 7.19
C VAL A 34 1.84 12.76 6.73
N SER A 35 1.38 11.97 7.70
CA SER A 35 0.81 10.65 7.48
C SER A 35 -0.14 10.25 8.62
N GLN A 36 -1.12 9.39 8.30
CA GLN A 36 -2.05 8.81 9.27
C GLN A 36 -2.49 7.40 8.83
N TRP A 37 -2.59 6.50 9.80
CA TRP A 37 -3.15 5.15 9.60
C TRP A 37 -3.84 4.67 10.89
N GLY A 38 -5.09 4.27 10.77
CA GLY A 38 -5.97 3.98 11.90
C GLY A 38 -6.07 5.19 12.83
N ALA A 39 -5.81 4.97 14.12
CA ALA A 39 -5.82 6.03 15.14
C ALA A 39 -4.46 6.76 15.30
N ARG A 40 -3.43 6.42 14.51
CA ARG A 40 -2.09 6.99 14.63
C ARG A 40 -1.80 7.98 13.52
N ASN A 41 -1.15 9.09 13.88
CA ASN A 41 -0.56 10.04 12.93
C ASN A 41 0.96 10.06 13.10
N SER A 42 1.65 10.84 12.25
CA SER A 42 3.11 11.02 12.32
C SER A 42 3.87 9.68 12.27
N LEU A 43 3.55 8.84 11.27
CA LEU A 43 3.92 7.42 11.28
C LEU A 43 5.43 7.16 11.29
N ASN A 44 6.29 8.15 10.99
CA ASN A 44 7.73 8.05 11.26
C ASN A 44 8.02 7.58 12.71
N ASP A 45 7.17 7.91 13.68
CA ASP A 45 7.38 7.58 15.10
C ASP A 45 7.10 6.11 15.41
N THR A 46 6.35 5.40 14.56
CA THR A 46 5.83 4.04 14.84
C THR A 46 5.89 3.10 13.65
N SER A 47 6.75 3.38 12.66
CA SER A 47 6.91 2.54 11.47
C SER A 47 8.37 2.37 11.06
N ILE A 48 8.61 1.32 10.30
CA ILE A 48 9.89 1.03 9.63
C ILE A 48 9.68 1.28 8.14
N GLY A 49 10.47 2.18 7.57
CA GLY A 49 10.45 2.49 6.14
C GLY A 49 11.32 1.55 5.32
N ILE A 50 10.76 0.95 4.27
CA ILE A 50 11.50 0.16 3.28
C ILE A 50 11.44 0.89 1.93
N GLU A 51 12.56 1.47 1.52
CA GLU A 51 12.69 2.10 0.21
C GLU A 51 13.18 1.08 -0.83
N ILE A 52 12.54 1.06 -2.00
CA ILE A 52 12.91 0.21 -3.13
C ILE A 52 13.17 1.11 -4.32
N VAL A 53 14.38 1.04 -4.87
CA VAL A 53 14.74 1.81 -6.06
C VAL A 53 13.91 1.28 -7.22
N ASN A 54 13.07 2.16 -7.75
CA ASN A 54 12.23 1.96 -8.91
C ASN A 54 12.15 3.30 -9.66
N LEU A 55 12.21 3.27 -10.98
CA LEU A 55 12.30 4.47 -11.81
C LEU A 55 10.93 5.10 -12.11
N ALA A 56 10.00 5.03 -11.16
CA ALA A 56 8.72 5.71 -11.29
C ALA A 56 8.94 7.21 -11.51
N SER A 57 8.23 7.79 -12.47
CA SER A 57 8.46 9.17 -12.92
C SER A 57 7.17 9.85 -13.33
N GLY A 58 7.10 11.16 -13.17
CA GLY A 58 5.89 11.96 -13.39
C GLY A 58 5.24 12.35 -12.06
N ASP A 59 4.08 12.99 -12.15
CA ASP A 59 3.29 13.45 -11.01
C ASP A 59 1.79 13.22 -11.24
N GLY A 60 1.03 13.23 -10.14
CA GLY A 60 -0.43 13.07 -10.17
C GLY A 60 -0.89 11.80 -10.89
N GLU A 61 -1.68 11.98 -11.94
CA GLU A 61 -2.25 10.89 -12.75
C GLU A 61 -1.34 10.44 -13.90
N ASP A 62 -0.33 11.24 -14.26
CA ASP A 62 0.60 10.99 -15.38
C ASP A 62 1.85 10.18 -14.97
N ILE A 63 1.83 9.59 -13.77
CA ILE A 63 2.95 8.78 -13.27
C ILE A 63 3.08 7.50 -14.10
N THR A 64 4.29 7.27 -14.60
CA THR A 64 4.71 6.00 -15.17
C THR A 64 5.30 5.12 -14.08
N PHE A 65 4.78 3.90 -13.93
CA PHE A 65 5.25 2.92 -12.96
C PHE A 65 5.94 1.75 -13.68
N PRO A 66 7.28 1.66 -13.66
CA PRO A 66 7.98 0.49 -14.17
C PRO A 66 7.81 -0.71 -13.23
N PRO A 67 7.88 -1.95 -13.76
CA PRO A 67 7.86 -3.15 -12.94
C PRO A 67 9.06 -3.19 -11.98
N PHE A 68 8.89 -3.84 -10.84
CA PHE A 68 9.98 -4.13 -9.90
C PHE A 68 10.74 -5.37 -10.36
N ASP A 69 12.07 -5.40 -10.10
CA ASP A 69 12.86 -6.60 -10.39
C ASP A 69 12.42 -7.75 -9.44
N PRO A 70 12.21 -8.98 -9.95
CA PRO A 70 11.81 -10.10 -9.11
C PRO A 70 12.75 -10.38 -7.92
N GLN A 71 14.05 -10.12 -8.05
CA GLN A 71 15.01 -10.25 -6.95
C GLN A 71 14.73 -9.23 -5.83
N GLN A 72 14.33 -8.01 -6.19
CA GLN A 72 13.93 -7.00 -5.20
C GLN A 72 12.70 -7.49 -4.42
N ILE A 73 11.70 -8.03 -5.11
CA ILE A 73 10.47 -8.50 -4.48
C ILE A 73 10.74 -9.66 -3.51
N GLU A 74 11.55 -10.64 -3.90
CA GLU A 74 11.94 -11.74 -3.01
C GLU A 74 12.69 -11.22 -1.78
N ALA A 75 13.63 -10.29 -1.96
CA ALA A 75 14.35 -9.67 -0.85
C ALA A 75 13.42 -8.88 0.08
N VAL A 76 12.40 -8.18 -0.44
CA VAL A 76 11.40 -7.48 0.36
C VAL A 76 10.56 -8.46 1.16
N ILE A 77 10.11 -9.55 0.55
CA ILE A 77 9.35 -10.61 1.25
C ILE A 77 10.17 -11.15 2.42
N GLN A 78 11.44 -11.50 2.19
CA GLN A 78 12.33 -12.01 3.23
C GLN A 78 12.57 -11.00 4.35
N LEU A 79 12.88 -9.75 4.00
CA LEU A 79 13.10 -8.67 4.97
C LEU A 79 11.84 -8.41 5.80
N THR A 80 10.69 -8.25 5.16
CA THR A 80 9.44 -7.95 5.87
C THR A 80 9.04 -9.11 6.78
N ARG A 81 9.19 -10.37 6.35
CA ARG A 81 8.96 -11.53 7.24
C ARG A 81 9.89 -11.51 8.46
N ASN A 82 11.16 -11.13 8.27
CA ASN A 82 12.09 -11.00 9.39
C ASN A 82 11.67 -9.88 10.37
N ILE A 83 11.23 -8.73 9.86
CA ILE A 83 10.70 -7.62 10.68
C ILE A 83 9.45 -8.09 11.44
N LEU A 84 8.47 -8.69 10.77
CA LEU A 84 7.23 -9.15 11.38
C LEU A 84 7.45 -10.18 12.52
N GLN A 85 8.50 -10.99 12.43
CA GLN A 85 8.88 -11.91 13.53
C GLN A 85 9.39 -11.18 14.78
N ARG A 86 10.00 -10.00 14.61
CA ARG A 86 10.57 -9.20 15.70
C ARG A 86 9.55 -8.22 16.29
N TYR A 87 8.54 -7.82 15.51
CA TYR A 87 7.47 -6.90 15.90
C TYR A 87 6.09 -7.54 15.72
N PRO A 88 5.64 -8.41 16.65
CA PRO A 88 4.39 -9.16 16.51
C PRO A 88 3.12 -8.28 16.51
N ASP A 89 3.21 -7.03 16.96
CA ASP A 89 2.11 -6.06 16.93
C ASP A 89 1.83 -5.50 15.51
N ILE A 90 2.72 -5.75 14.54
CA ILE A 90 2.49 -5.39 13.14
C ILE A 90 1.54 -6.41 12.53
N SER A 91 0.24 -6.14 12.66
CA SER A 91 -0.81 -6.92 11.98
C SER A 91 -0.73 -6.80 10.45
N PRO A 92 -1.35 -7.72 9.68
CA PRO A 92 -1.38 -7.65 8.22
C PRO A 92 -1.85 -6.30 7.66
N VAL A 93 -2.80 -5.62 8.31
CA VAL A 93 -3.30 -4.30 7.88
C VAL A 93 -2.32 -3.15 8.14
N ASN A 94 -1.22 -3.41 8.86
CA ASN A 94 -0.18 -2.42 9.15
C ASN A 94 1.04 -2.55 8.21
N VAL A 95 0.96 -3.40 7.19
CA VAL A 95 1.90 -3.39 6.05
C VAL A 95 1.23 -2.63 4.92
N VAL A 96 1.64 -1.39 4.72
CA VAL A 96 0.91 -0.39 3.93
C VAL A 96 1.80 0.30 2.89
N ALA A 97 1.20 0.83 1.86
CA ALA A 97 1.83 1.75 0.93
C ALA A 97 2.00 3.14 1.56
N HIS A 98 2.91 3.95 1.02
CA HIS A 98 2.97 5.36 1.36
C HIS A 98 1.71 6.10 0.85
N SER A 99 1.16 5.67 -0.28
CA SER A 99 -0.12 6.17 -0.79
C SER A 99 -1.29 5.93 0.17
N ASP A 100 -1.23 4.88 1.00
CA ASP A 100 -2.32 4.58 1.94
C ASP A 100 -2.35 5.54 3.12
N ILE A 101 -1.16 5.89 3.61
CA ILE A 101 -0.99 6.74 4.79
C ILE A 101 -0.97 8.23 4.45
N ALA A 102 -0.81 8.57 3.17
CA ALA A 102 -0.84 9.93 2.66
C ALA A 102 -1.54 10.03 1.29
N PRO A 103 -2.84 9.69 1.19
CA PRO A 103 -3.59 9.74 -0.06
C PRO A 103 -3.52 11.13 -0.71
N GLY A 104 -3.38 11.18 -2.03
CA GLY A 104 -3.27 12.43 -2.80
C GLY A 104 -1.89 13.10 -2.76
N ARG A 105 -1.07 12.87 -1.72
CA ARG A 105 0.31 13.36 -1.66
C ARG A 105 1.31 12.36 -2.25
N LYS A 106 1.04 11.07 -2.11
CA LYS A 106 1.96 9.98 -2.46
C LYS A 106 1.26 8.91 -3.31
N SER A 107 2.03 8.28 -4.19
CA SER A 107 1.57 7.21 -5.09
C SER A 107 2.45 5.97 -5.03
N ASP A 108 3.52 6.00 -4.25
CA ASP A 108 4.45 4.89 -4.02
C ASP A 108 3.87 3.84 -3.06
N PRO A 109 4.14 2.53 -3.28
CA PRO A 109 5.04 1.98 -4.31
C PRO A 109 4.38 1.77 -5.69
N GLY A 110 3.13 2.19 -5.85
CA GLY A 110 2.41 2.13 -7.12
C GLY A 110 1.80 0.76 -7.45
N PRO A 111 1.11 0.65 -8.59
CA PRO A 111 0.31 -0.52 -8.94
C PRO A 111 1.17 -1.70 -9.43
N GLN A 112 2.44 -1.47 -9.73
CA GLN A 112 3.38 -2.52 -10.13
C GLN A 112 3.98 -3.28 -8.94
N PHE A 113 3.77 -2.78 -7.71
CA PHE A 113 4.21 -3.47 -6.52
C PHE A 113 3.29 -4.67 -6.23
N PRO A 114 3.83 -5.90 -6.11
CA PRO A 114 3.02 -7.11 -6.15
C PRO A 114 2.45 -7.47 -4.76
N TRP A 115 1.55 -6.65 -4.24
CA TRP A 115 0.92 -6.83 -2.91
C TRP A 115 0.33 -8.23 -2.70
N HIS A 116 -0.36 -8.77 -3.71
CA HIS A 116 -0.91 -10.13 -3.62
C HIS A 116 0.18 -11.21 -3.50
N GLN A 117 1.34 -11.04 -4.15
CA GLN A 117 2.47 -11.95 -4.01
C GLN A 117 3.05 -11.92 -2.59
N LEU A 118 3.16 -10.72 -1.99
CA LEU A 118 3.57 -10.56 -0.59
C LEU A 118 2.56 -11.25 0.35
N TYR A 119 1.26 -11.05 0.12
CA TYR A 119 0.20 -11.69 0.91
C TYR A 119 0.29 -13.21 0.87
N LEU A 120 0.48 -13.82 -0.32
CA LEU A 120 0.67 -15.26 -0.45
C LEU A 120 1.92 -15.76 0.28
N ALA A 121 2.93 -14.89 0.47
CA ALA A 121 4.11 -15.18 1.27
C ALA A 121 3.94 -14.87 2.78
N GLY A 122 2.73 -14.51 3.23
CA GLY A 122 2.40 -14.20 4.62
C GLY A 122 2.68 -12.76 5.05
N VAL A 123 2.81 -11.83 4.09
CA VAL A 123 3.12 -10.42 4.35
C VAL A 123 1.97 -9.53 3.89
N GLY A 124 1.41 -8.75 4.81
CA GLY A 124 0.36 -7.78 4.51
C GLY A 124 -1.04 -8.38 4.34
N ALA A 125 -2.01 -7.51 4.12
CA ALA A 125 -3.42 -7.86 4.03
C ALA A 125 -3.87 -8.11 2.58
N TRP A 126 -4.81 -9.04 2.40
CA TRP A 126 -5.52 -9.22 1.13
C TRP A 126 -6.91 -9.80 1.38
N TYR A 127 -7.86 -9.49 0.49
CA TYR A 127 -9.23 -9.97 0.58
C TYR A 127 -9.36 -11.42 0.13
N ASP A 128 -10.41 -12.09 0.61
CA ASP A 128 -10.80 -13.39 0.10
C ASP A 128 -11.70 -13.22 -1.13
N GLU A 129 -11.39 -13.98 -2.18
CA GLU A 129 -12.04 -13.85 -3.48
C GLU A 129 -13.55 -14.14 -3.42
N GLU A 130 -13.96 -15.15 -2.66
CA GLU A 130 -15.38 -15.49 -2.43
C GLU A 130 -16.13 -14.34 -1.74
N THR A 131 -15.54 -13.76 -0.70
CA THR A 131 -16.12 -12.62 0.04
C THR A 131 -16.24 -11.39 -0.86
N ARG A 132 -15.20 -11.09 -1.65
CA ARG A 132 -15.24 -10.01 -2.65
C ARG A 132 -16.35 -10.22 -3.67
N GLN A 133 -16.47 -11.41 -4.25
CA GLN A 133 -17.52 -11.70 -5.23
C GLN A 133 -18.93 -11.52 -4.63
N ARG A 134 -19.15 -11.99 -3.40
CA ARG A 134 -20.41 -11.81 -2.66
C ARG A 134 -20.75 -10.33 -2.49
N TYR A 135 -19.80 -9.49 -2.11
CA TYR A 135 -20.03 -8.05 -1.98
C TYR A 135 -20.23 -7.37 -3.33
N GLN A 136 -19.50 -7.79 -4.37
CA GLN A 136 -19.63 -7.20 -5.70
C GLN A 136 -21.02 -7.44 -6.30
N GLN A 137 -21.61 -8.62 -6.08
CA GLN A 137 -22.99 -8.91 -6.46
C GLN A 137 -24.02 -8.03 -5.75
N ARG A 138 -23.73 -7.57 -4.52
CA ARG A 138 -24.61 -6.62 -3.82
C ARG A 138 -24.42 -5.20 -4.36
N CYS A 139 -23.17 -4.83 -4.62
CA CYS A 139 -22.79 -3.51 -5.10
C CYS A 139 -23.13 -3.26 -6.57
N CYS A 140 -23.36 -4.30 -7.39
CA CYS A 140 -23.67 -4.14 -8.81
C CYS A 140 -25.05 -3.50 -9.06
N CYS A 141 -26.00 -3.67 -8.15
CA CYS A 141 -27.31 -3.05 -8.24
C CYS A 141 -27.33 -1.64 -7.62
N GLN A 142 -26.62 -1.47 -6.50
CA GLN A 142 -26.55 -0.20 -5.79
C GLN A 142 -25.24 -0.14 -4.98
N LEU A 143 -24.43 0.88 -5.25
CA LEU A 143 -23.28 1.18 -4.40
C LEU A 143 -23.74 1.68 -3.04
N PRO A 144 -23.03 1.33 -1.94
CA PRO A 144 -23.18 2.03 -0.67
C PRO A 144 -22.96 3.52 -0.89
N ASP A 145 -23.66 4.36 -0.11
CA ASP A 145 -23.47 5.79 -0.22
C ASP A 145 -22.07 6.21 0.23
N ARG A 146 -21.67 7.43 -0.14
CA ARG A 146 -20.33 7.96 0.14
C ARG A 146 -20.01 7.97 1.64
N GLN A 147 -20.99 8.27 2.50
CA GLN A 147 -20.76 8.30 3.94
C GLN A 147 -20.47 6.90 4.50
N GLN A 148 -21.19 5.89 4.02
CA GLN A 148 -20.95 4.49 4.35
C GLN A 148 -19.56 4.03 3.88
N LEU A 149 -19.16 4.39 2.66
CA LEU A 149 -17.85 4.03 2.12
C LEU A 149 -16.71 4.72 2.87
N LEU A 150 -16.85 6.00 3.21
CA LEU A 150 -15.88 6.72 4.04
C LEU A 150 -15.75 6.10 5.43
N ALA A 151 -16.86 5.67 6.04
CA ALA A 151 -16.82 4.95 7.31
C ALA A 151 -16.06 3.61 7.20
N LEU A 152 -16.20 2.89 6.08
CA LEU A 152 -15.44 1.66 5.82
C LEU A 152 -13.95 1.94 5.60
N PHE A 153 -13.59 2.99 4.86
CA PHE A 153 -12.20 3.42 4.69
C PHE A 153 -11.55 3.76 6.02
N ALA A 154 -12.22 4.57 6.84
CA ALA A 154 -11.76 4.93 8.17
C ALA A 154 -11.66 3.70 9.09
N LYS A 155 -12.62 2.78 9.00
CA LYS A 155 -12.59 1.52 9.75
C LYS A 155 -11.40 0.65 9.34
N TYR A 156 -11.07 0.59 8.05
CA TYR A 156 -9.91 -0.16 7.57
C TYR A 156 -8.58 0.46 7.98
N GLY A 157 -8.48 1.80 7.96
CA GLY A 157 -7.32 2.53 8.46
C GLY A 157 -7.02 3.85 7.75
N TYR A 158 -7.67 4.18 6.64
CA TYR A 158 -7.36 5.39 5.89
C TYR A 158 -7.79 6.67 6.63
N ASP A 159 -7.01 7.73 6.46
CA ASP A 159 -7.48 9.08 6.79
C ASP A 159 -8.49 9.56 5.74
N ILE A 160 -9.67 9.96 6.23
CA ILE A 160 -10.78 10.45 5.40
C ILE A 160 -10.96 11.96 5.53
N SER A 161 -10.12 12.66 6.30
CA SER A 161 -10.26 14.08 6.61
C SER A 161 -10.32 14.98 5.37
N ALA A 162 -9.56 14.64 4.32
CA ALA A 162 -9.53 15.34 3.04
C ALA A 162 -10.59 14.85 2.05
N ALA A 163 -11.31 13.76 2.33
CA ALA A 163 -12.24 13.12 1.39
C ALA A 163 -13.66 13.72 1.45
N GLY A 164 -13.79 14.99 1.83
CA GLY A 164 -15.05 15.73 1.91
C GLY A 164 -15.56 16.26 0.57
N ASP A 165 -14.65 16.53 -0.38
CA ASP A 165 -14.95 16.95 -1.75
C ASP A 165 -14.61 15.86 -2.78
N ASP A 166 -15.04 16.03 -4.03
CA ASP A 166 -14.91 14.98 -5.05
C ASP A 166 -13.46 14.65 -5.39
N GLU A 167 -12.57 15.64 -5.34
CA GLU A 167 -11.14 15.45 -5.60
C GLU A 167 -10.48 14.62 -4.50
N GLY A 168 -10.66 15.00 -3.23
CA GLY A 168 -10.10 14.28 -2.10
C GLY A 168 -10.65 12.85 -2.00
N TYR A 169 -11.91 12.64 -2.36
CA TYR A 169 -12.47 11.30 -2.47
C TYR A 169 -11.86 10.50 -3.62
N ARG A 170 -11.68 11.10 -4.81
CA ARG A 170 -10.99 10.45 -5.94
C ARG A 170 -9.57 10.01 -5.55
N GLN A 171 -8.83 10.87 -4.85
CA GLN A 171 -7.47 10.56 -4.40
C GLN A 171 -7.43 9.43 -3.36
N LEU A 172 -8.38 9.41 -2.41
CA LEU A 172 -8.52 8.32 -1.44
C LEU A 172 -8.80 6.98 -2.14
N VAL A 173 -9.77 6.98 -3.06
CA VAL A 173 -10.13 5.77 -3.82
C VAL A 173 -8.97 5.30 -4.68
N ARG A 174 -8.25 6.23 -5.33
CA ARG A 174 -7.08 5.91 -6.14
C ARG A 174 -5.98 5.26 -5.32
N ALA A 175 -5.66 5.81 -4.14
CA ALA A 175 -4.66 5.23 -3.24
C ALA A 175 -5.00 3.78 -2.88
N PHE A 176 -6.26 3.52 -2.53
CA PHE A 176 -6.74 2.18 -2.24
C PHE A 176 -6.66 1.24 -3.46
N GLN A 177 -7.02 1.72 -4.65
CA GLN A 177 -6.93 0.93 -5.88
C GLN A 177 -5.48 0.60 -6.25
N LEU A 178 -4.53 1.52 -6.07
CA LEU A 178 -3.10 1.25 -6.29
C LEU A 178 -2.61 0.04 -5.48
N HIS A 179 -3.13 -0.13 -4.26
CA HIS A 179 -2.78 -1.26 -3.40
C HIS A 179 -3.58 -2.52 -3.75
N PHE A 180 -4.91 -2.45 -3.74
CA PHE A 180 -5.77 -3.64 -3.75
C PHE A 180 -6.43 -3.96 -5.09
N ARG A 181 -6.37 -3.05 -6.08
CA ARG A 181 -6.95 -3.25 -7.42
C ARG A 181 -6.08 -2.60 -8.51
N PRO A 182 -4.81 -3.01 -8.65
CA PRO A 182 -3.84 -2.35 -9.52
C PRO A 182 -4.19 -2.41 -11.02
N GLN A 183 -5.16 -3.24 -11.42
CA GLN A 183 -5.66 -3.30 -12.80
C GLN A 183 -6.47 -2.07 -13.19
N LYS A 184 -7.02 -1.31 -12.22
CA LYS A 184 -7.81 -0.10 -12.46
C LYS A 184 -7.76 0.84 -11.25
N TYR A 185 -6.95 1.90 -11.36
CA TYR A 185 -6.68 2.89 -10.32
C TYR A 185 -7.03 4.32 -10.76
N ASP A 186 -8.15 4.49 -11.47
CA ASP A 186 -8.65 5.78 -11.96
C ASP A 186 -9.26 6.68 -10.85
N GLY A 187 -9.29 6.22 -9.61
CA GLY A 187 -9.90 6.91 -8.48
C GLY A 187 -11.43 6.90 -8.50
N VAL A 188 -12.04 6.19 -9.45
CA VAL A 188 -13.50 6.07 -9.51
C VAL A 188 -13.94 4.93 -8.61
N MET A 189 -14.88 5.21 -7.70
CA MET A 189 -15.49 4.18 -6.88
C MET A 189 -16.48 3.36 -7.71
N ASP A 190 -16.16 2.09 -7.95
CA ASP A 190 -17.06 1.14 -8.60
C ASP A 190 -17.37 -0.07 -7.71
N ALA A 191 -18.22 -0.97 -8.21
CA ALA A 191 -18.71 -2.11 -7.46
C ALA A 191 -17.61 -3.07 -7.01
N GLU A 192 -16.52 -3.18 -7.76
CA GLU A 192 -15.40 -4.06 -7.40
C GLU A 192 -14.55 -3.41 -6.31
N THR A 193 -14.22 -2.12 -6.45
CA THR A 193 -13.47 -1.38 -5.43
C THR A 193 -14.23 -1.36 -4.09
N ALA A 194 -15.54 -1.10 -4.11
CA ALA A 194 -16.38 -1.13 -2.91
C ALA A 194 -16.48 -2.53 -2.29
N ALA A 195 -16.45 -3.59 -3.10
CA ALA A 195 -16.50 -4.97 -2.64
C ALA A 195 -15.20 -5.43 -1.99
N ILE A 196 -14.05 -5.05 -2.58
CA ILE A 196 -12.72 -5.26 -2.02
C ILE A 196 -12.63 -4.61 -0.63
N LEU A 197 -13.04 -3.34 -0.51
CA LEU A 197 -13.01 -2.63 0.77
C LEU A 197 -13.85 -3.33 1.85
N GLN A 198 -15.08 -3.73 1.52
CA GLN A 198 -15.94 -4.46 2.45
C GLN A 198 -15.36 -5.82 2.84
N ALA A 199 -14.78 -6.56 1.89
CA ALA A 199 -14.16 -7.85 2.15
C ALA A 199 -12.94 -7.73 3.08
N LEU A 200 -12.12 -6.69 2.88
CA LEU A 200 -10.98 -6.38 3.76
C LEU A 200 -11.45 -6.02 5.17
N VAL A 201 -12.44 -5.14 5.30
CA VAL A 201 -13.01 -4.76 6.60
C VAL A 201 -13.62 -5.95 7.32
N GLU A 202 -14.34 -6.83 6.61
CA GLU A 202 -14.90 -8.07 7.18
C GLU A 202 -13.81 -8.99 7.71
N LYS A 203 -12.72 -9.17 6.95
CA LYS A 203 -11.65 -10.11 7.29
C LYS A 203 -10.76 -9.64 8.45
N TYR A 204 -10.47 -8.35 8.52
CA TYR A 204 -9.41 -7.84 9.40
C TYR A 204 -9.87 -6.91 10.52
N VAL A 205 -11.11 -6.41 10.48
CA VAL A 205 -11.60 -5.38 11.41
C VAL A 205 -12.95 -5.78 12.04
N ALA A 206 -13.22 -7.09 12.12
CA ALA A 206 -14.40 -7.62 12.82
C ALA A 206 -14.27 -7.43 14.33
#